data_AF-A0A5N9AM20-F1
#
_entry.id   AF-A0A5N9AM20-F1
#
_cell.length_a   1.000
_cell.length_b   1.000
_cell.length_c   1.000
_cell.angle_alpha   90.00
_cell.angle_beta   90.00
_cell.angle_gamma   90.00
#
_symmetry.space_group_name_H-M   'P 1'
#
loop_
_entity.id
_entity.type
_entity.pdbx_description
1 polymer ?
#
loop_
_entity_poly.entity_id
_entity_poly.type
_entity_poly.pdbx_seq_one_letter_code
_entity_poly.pdbx_strand_id
1 'polypeptide(L)'
;MENLRDILKSIDSYKLTEKEYSNQQYSPYLEEDDGTRCEICGGKGWLTPNVPTGHPDFGSIKACSCREEMRDGEITKRLLAHSNLGYLHRYSFENLDERGRGETSSDSELFLTAFSKASDFSVSPSGWLTITGPHGSGKTHLAASIANKCIGIGTPAYFIYVSDLLDHLRTNLSYQEDTESENTSHQVRNIPVLILDGLSSKSSTQWAQEKLMQILNHRANGKLPTVITTSEDISTLDPFIRSRLEDKDLGTIVQTATKVQIPDSSELYGKVPKLFSNASFKKFDIQRPRLDSIALTTLKMALEASETYAKNIEIEERNWLTFVSKNNNTGVGKTHLAAAIANDYIARGGKVCFADVTDLISVLREGSSRFSSVDAFTIMEQVKSTQLLILDGLVKESEWAQRRLLEIITYRQNHMMPTIVTTRIDLQKEAAEGSEIASRIQDSRLGLVFELNVPGYR
;
A
#
# COMPACT_ATOMS: atom_id res chain seq x y z
N MET A 1 -13.98 7.03 27.51
CA MET A 1 -13.66 5.70 26.96
C MET A 1 -12.93 4.91 28.03
N GLU A 2 -13.27 3.64 28.23
CA GLU A 2 -12.61 2.76 29.21
C GLU A 2 -11.12 2.60 28.84
N ASN A 3 -10.20 2.60 29.82
CA ASN A 3 -8.76 2.51 29.54
C ASN A 3 -8.38 1.05 29.25
N LEU A 4 -7.48 0.79 28.29
CA LEU A 4 -6.98 -0.56 28.00
C LEU A 4 -6.43 -1.26 29.26
N ARG A 5 -5.85 -0.50 30.21
CA ARG A 5 -5.42 -1.04 31.51
C ARG A 5 -6.57 -1.61 32.34
N ASP A 6 -7.75 -1.01 32.30
CA ASP A 6 -8.91 -1.48 33.05
C ASP A 6 -9.53 -2.72 32.39
N ILE A 7 -9.50 -2.76 31.04
CA ILE A 7 -9.86 -3.96 30.27
C ILE A 7 -8.90 -5.11 30.60
N LEU A 8 -7.59 -4.86 30.60
CA LEU A 8 -6.56 -5.85 30.97
C LEU A 8 -6.72 -6.33 32.43
N LYS A 9 -6.96 -5.41 33.37
CA LYS A 9 -7.25 -5.76 34.78
C LYS A 9 -8.51 -6.60 34.92
N SER A 10 -9.55 -6.32 34.14
CA SER A 10 -10.75 -7.16 34.12
C SER A 10 -10.36 -8.58 33.68
N ILE A 11 -9.64 -8.74 32.56
CA ILE A 11 -9.17 -10.03 32.04
C ILE A 11 -8.27 -10.78 33.06
N ASP A 12 -7.32 -10.10 33.70
CA ASP A 12 -6.37 -10.70 34.64
C ASP A 12 -6.99 -11.03 36.01
N SER A 13 -7.83 -10.15 36.56
CA SER A 13 -8.60 -10.44 37.78
C SER A 13 -9.51 -11.65 37.60
N TYR A 14 -9.95 -11.92 36.37
CA TYR A 14 -10.75 -13.10 36.04
C TYR A 14 -9.97 -14.41 35.98
N LYS A 15 -8.68 -14.39 35.61
CA LYS A 15 -7.80 -15.57 35.74
C LYS A 15 -7.50 -15.95 37.20
N LEU A 16 -7.62 -15.00 38.13
CA LEU A 16 -7.39 -15.20 39.56
C LEU A 16 -8.67 -15.65 40.32
N THR A 17 -9.86 -15.44 39.77
CA THR A 17 -11.14 -15.78 40.44
C THR A 17 -11.51 -17.27 40.48
N GLU A 18 -10.61 -18.21 40.12
CA GLU A 18 -10.78 -19.63 40.49
C GLU A 18 -10.61 -19.87 42.01
N LYS A 19 -10.05 -18.92 42.76
CA LYS A 19 -10.06 -18.92 44.22
C LYS A 19 -10.11 -17.49 44.75
N GLU A 20 -11.31 -17.04 45.10
CA GLU A 20 -11.65 -16.20 46.26
C GLU A 20 -12.91 -15.37 45.96
N TYR A 21 -14.03 -15.77 46.57
CA TYR A 21 -15.20 -14.92 46.73
C TYR A 21 -15.17 -14.33 48.14
N SER A 22 -15.15 -13.00 48.23
CA SER A 22 -15.88 -12.30 49.27
C SER A 22 -16.27 -10.89 48.83
N ASN A 23 -17.59 -10.65 48.82
CA ASN A 23 -18.30 -9.37 48.94
C ASN A 23 -18.05 -8.26 47.89
N GLN A 24 -19.08 -7.93 47.10
CA GLN A 24 -19.86 -6.68 47.26
C GLN A 24 -21.00 -6.53 46.23
N GLN A 25 -22.20 -6.27 46.81
CA GLN A 25 -23.31 -5.37 46.44
C GLN A 25 -23.71 -5.09 44.97
N TYR A 26 -24.95 -5.50 44.66
CA TYR A 26 -26.02 -4.85 43.87
C TYR A 26 -25.65 -3.86 42.75
N SER A 27 -26.05 -4.19 41.51
CA SER A 27 -26.20 -3.25 40.38
C SER A 27 -27.68 -3.14 39.97
N PRO A 28 -28.26 -1.93 39.78
CA PRO A 28 -29.71 -1.71 39.66
C PRO A 28 -30.26 -1.61 38.23
N TYR A 29 -29.63 -2.23 37.22
CA TYR A 29 -30.16 -2.20 35.85
C TYR A 29 -30.92 -3.49 35.50
N LEU A 30 -32.24 -3.47 35.71
CA LEU A 30 -33.18 -4.38 35.07
C LEU A 30 -34.17 -3.53 34.27
N GLU A 31 -33.90 -3.34 32.97
CA GLU A 31 -34.94 -3.03 32.00
C GLU A 31 -34.93 -4.08 30.88
N GLU A 32 -36.10 -4.71 30.79
CA GLU A 32 -36.79 -5.35 29.65
C GLU A 32 -36.01 -6.27 28.70
N ASP A 33 -36.18 -7.58 28.95
CA ASP A 33 -35.69 -8.74 28.18
C ASP A 33 -36.62 -9.05 27.00
N ASP A 34 -36.15 -8.76 25.77
CA ASP A 34 -36.78 -9.18 24.51
C ASP A 34 -36.35 -10.61 24.11
N GLY A 35 -36.77 -11.59 24.90
CA GLY A 35 -37.07 -12.92 24.38
C GLY A 35 -35.90 -13.75 23.85
N THR A 36 -35.11 -14.32 24.75
CA THR A 36 -34.84 -15.78 24.76
C THR A 36 -34.31 -16.17 26.14
N ARG A 37 -35.21 -16.52 27.06
CA ARG A 37 -34.79 -17.03 28.37
C ARG A 37 -34.00 -18.32 28.15
N CYS A 38 -32.73 -18.33 28.57
CA CYS A 38 -31.87 -19.51 28.48
C CYS A 38 -32.57 -20.74 29.07
N GLU A 39 -32.72 -21.81 28.28
CA GLU A 39 -33.43 -23.03 28.68
C GLU A 39 -32.78 -23.74 29.87
N ILE A 40 -31.50 -23.47 30.13
CA ILE A 40 -30.71 -24.10 31.21
C ILE A 40 -30.95 -23.38 32.54
N CYS A 41 -30.88 -22.04 32.58
CA CYS A 41 -30.97 -21.25 33.82
C CYS A 41 -32.23 -20.39 33.94
N GLY A 42 -33.12 -20.41 32.95
CA GLY A 42 -34.34 -19.59 32.90
C GLY A 42 -34.07 -18.08 32.87
N GLY A 43 -32.91 -17.66 32.34
CA GLY A 43 -32.49 -16.25 32.31
C GLY A 43 -31.80 -15.74 33.58
N LYS A 44 -31.53 -16.61 34.57
CA LYS A 44 -30.89 -16.21 35.84
C LYS A 44 -29.35 -16.12 35.78
N GLY A 45 -28.73 -16.79 34.80
CA GLY A 45 -27.27 -16.83 34.60
C GLY A 45 -26.48 -17.66 35.62
N TRP A 46 -27.16 -18.32 36.57
CA TRP A 46 -26.56 -19.17 37.62
C TRP A 46 -27.35 -20.45 37.80
N LEU A 47 -26.66 -21.52 38.20
CA LEU A 47 -27.19 -22.86 38.44
C LEU A 47 -26.73 -23.38 39.80
N THR A 48 -27.63 -24.03 40.52
CA THR A 48 -27.29 -24.83 41.70
C THR A 48 -27.28 -26.30 41.31
N PRO A 49 -26.13 -26.98 41.30
CA PRO A 49 -26.06 -28.40 40.95
C PRO A 49 -26.97 -29.24 41.86
N ASN A 50 -27.85 -30.04 41.26
CA ASN A 50 -28.72 -30.94 42.00
C ASN A 50 -27.99 -32.25 42.30
N VAL A 51 -27.26 -32.27 43.42
CA VAL A 51 -26.47 -33.41 43.88
C VAL A 51 -26.96 -33.86 45.27
N PRO A 52 -26.64 -35.09 45.75
CA PRO A 52 -27.03 -35.55 47.08
C PRO A 52 -26.28 -34.84 48.21
N THR A 53 -26.88 -34.82 49.41
CA THR A 53 -26.25 -34.31 50.64
C THR A 53 -24.95 -35.07 50.93
N GLY A 54 -23.83 -34.35 51.01
CA GLY A 54 -22.48 -34.91 51.17
C GLY A 54 -21.60 -34.85 49.92
N HIS A 55 -22.16 -34.49 48.75
CA HIS A 55 -21.37 -34.20 47.56
C HIS A 55 -20.67 -32.83 47.69
N PRO A 56 -19.41 -32.66 47.22
CA PRO A 56 -18.66 -31.41 47.34
C PRO A 56 -19.39 -30.19 46.76
N ASP A 57 -20.18 -30.40 45.71
CA ASP A 57 -20.96 -29.37 45.04
C ASP A 57 -22.37 -29.15 45.64
N PHE A 58 -22.76 -29.82 46.73
CA PHE A 58 -24.08 -29.68 47.32
C PHE A 58 -24.31 -28.26 47.84
N GLY A 59 -25.32 -27.58 47.29
CA GLY A 59 -25.61 -26.17 47.62
C GLY A 59 -24.63 -25.16 47.00
N SER A 60 -23.71 -25.61 46.14
CA SER A 60 -22.83 -24.71 45.38
C SER A 60 -23.61 -23.92 44.33
N ILE A 61 -23.10 -22.75 43.96
CA ILE A 61 -23.62 -21.94 42.86
C ILE A 61 -22.56 -21.93 41.76
N LYS A 62 -22.93 -22.40 40.57
CA LYS A 62 -22.08 -22.40 39.36
C LYS A 62 -22.66 -21.45 38.32
N ALA A 63 -21.81 -20.80 37.53
CA ALA A 63 -22.27 -19.96 36.43
C ALA A 63 -22.93 -20.83 35.34
N CYS A 64 -23.96 -20.30 34.70
CA CYS A 64 -24.56 -20.96 33.53
C CYS A 64 -23.71 -20.64 32.29
N SER A 65 -23.57 -21.60 31.36
CA SER A 65 -22.81 -21.42 30.10
C SER A 65 -23.28 -20.21 29.28
N CYS A 66 -24.58 -19.90 29.29
CA CYS A 66 -25.11 -18.70 28.60
C CYS A 66 -24.51 -17.39 29.12
N ARG A 67 -24.10 -17.33 30.40
CA ARG A 67 -23.45 -16.17 30.99
C ARG A 67 -21.97 -16.10 30.58
N GLU A 68 -21.34 -17.24 30.37
CA GLU A 68 -19.98 -17.33 29.83
C GLU A 68 -19.96 -16.88 28.36
N GLU A 69 -20.88 -17.39 27.53
CA GLU A 69 -21.01 -16.99 26.12
C GLU A 69 -21.33 -15.51 25.92
N MET A 70 -22.30 -14.96 26.68
CA MET A 70 -22.61 -13.52 26.61
C MET A 70 -21.41 -12.66 27.02
N ARG A 71 -20.64 -13.12 28.01
CA ARG A 71 -19.48 -12.40 28.55
C ARG A 71 -18.28 -12.46 27.63
N ASP A 72 -17.99 -13.62 27.04
CA ASP A 72 -16.94 -13.77 26.04
C ASP A 72 -17.25 -12.90 24.81
N GLY A 73 -18.52 -12.85 24.40
CA GLY A 73 -18.99 -11.92 23.37
C GLY A 73 -18.79 -10.44 23.72
N GLU A 74 -19.04 -10.05 24.97
CA GLU A 74 -18.86 -8.67 25.43
C GLU A 74 -17.38 -8.26 25.54
N ILE A 75 -16.53 -9.13 26.09
CA ILE A 75 -15.07 -8.91 26.15
C ILE A 75 -14.51 -8.78 24.73
N THR A 76 -14.90 -9.67 23.82
CA THR A 76 -14.46 -9.63 22.42
C THR A 76 -14.86 -8.31 21.75
N LYS A 77 -16.10 -7.83 21.97
CA LYS A 77 -16.55 -6.52 21.47
C LYS A 77 -15.71 -5.36 22.00
N ARG A 78 -15.38 -5.36 23.29
CA ARG A 78 -14.53 -4.32 23.91
C ARG A 78 -13.11 -4.37 23.33
N LEU A 79 -12.52 -5.56 23.21
CA LEU A 79 -11.20 -5.72 22.61
C LEU A 79 -11.16 -5.27 21.15
N LEU A 80 -12.18 -5.60 20.35
CA LEU A 80 -12.31 -5.12 18.98
C LEU A 80 -12.36 -3.58 18.92
N ALA A 81 -13.11 -2.93 19.81
CA ALA A 81 -13.19 -1.47 19.85
C ALA A 81 -11.84 -0.79 20.11
N HIS A 82 -10.94 -1.44 20.86
CA HIS A 82 -9.61 -0.92 21.19
C HIS A 82 -8.48 -1.44 20.29
N SER A 83 -8.79 -2.30 19.32
CA SER A 83 -7.80 -2.97 18.45
C SER A 83 -7.30 -2.13 17.28
N ASN A 84 -7.97 -1.02 16.95
CA ASN A 84 -7.73 -0.21 15.76
C ASN A 84 -7.81 -1.00 14.42
N LEU A 85 -8.52 -2.12 14.40
CA LEU A 85 -8.75 -2.88 13.16
C LEU A 85 -9.70 -2.19 12.19
N GLY A 86 -10.64 -1.36 12.66
CA GLY A 86 -11.61 -0.66 11.81
C GLY A 86 -12.31 -1.62 10.85
N TYR A 87 -12.19 -1.40 9.54
CA TYR A 87 -12.77 -2.28 8.51
C TYR A 87 -12.05 -3.62 8.32
N LEU A 88 -10.88 -3.83 8.93
CA LEU A 88 -10.10 -5.07 8.83
C LEU A 88 -10.65 -6.19 9.72
N HIS A 89 -11.63 -5.92 10.59
CA HIS A 89 -12.26 -6.94 11.44
C HIS A 89 -12.94 -8.07 10.65
N ARG A 90 -13.24 -7.86 9.36
CA ARG A 90 -13.83 -8.86 8.47
C ARG A 90 -12.84 -9.94 8.00
N TYR A 91 -11.54 -9.70 8.17
CA TYR A 91 -10.49 -10.61 7.70
C TYR A 91 -10.23 -11.70 8.72
N SER A 92 -10.25 -12.95 8.29
CA SER A 92 -10.07 -14.10 9.18
C SER A 92 -9.33 -15.21 8.44
N PHE A 93 -8.81 -16.19 9.16
CA PHE A 93 -8.15 -17.34 8.54
C PHE A 93 -9.14 -18.18 7.73
N GLU A 94 -10.42 -18.19 8.09
CA GLU A 94 -11.49 -18.93 7.40
C GLU A 94 -11.86 -18.30 6.05
N ASN A 95 -11.70 -16.98 5.90
CA ASN A 95 -11.99 -16.25 4.66
C ASN A 95 -10.74 -16.01 3.79
N LEU A 96 -9.61 -16.60 4.16
CA LEU A 96 -8.34 -16.46 3.47
C LEU A 96 -7.99 -17.78 2.76
N ASP A 97 -7.66 -17.69 1.47
CA ASP A 97 -7.12 -18.84 0.74
C ASP A 97 -5.74 -19.21 1.29
N GLU A 98 -5.62 -20.42 1.84
CA GLU A 98 -4.40 -21.01 2.42
C GLU A 98 -3.25 -21.11 1.41
N ARG A 99 -3.53 -21.10 0.10
CA ARG A 99 -2.52 -21.10 -0.98
C ARG A 99 -2.20 -19.69 -1.49
N GLY A 100 -2.85 -18.68 -0.94
CA GLY A 100 -2.66 -17.28 -1.32
C GLY A 100 -3.13 -17.01 -2.74
N ARG A 101 -2.67 -15.89 -3.30
CA ARG A 101 -2.97 -15.48 -4.70
C ARG A 101 -1.77 -15.65 -5.63
N GLY A 102 -0.79 -16.45 -5.23
CA GLY A 102 0.43 -16.68 -6.01
C GLY A 102 0.12 -17.39 -7.33
N GLU A 103 0.78 -16.97 -8.41
CA GLU A 103 0.61 -17.59 -9.74
C GLU A 103 1.45 -18.85 -9.91
N THR A 104 2.48 -19.05 -9.06
CA THR A 104 3.40 -20.18 -9.12
C THR A 104 3.20 -21.15 -7.96
N SER A 105 3.49 -22.44 -8.17
CA SER A 105 3.47 -23.45 -7.10
C SER A 105 4.41 -23.08 -5.95
N SER A 106 5.54 -22.42 -6.25
CA SER A 106 6.48 -21.94 -5.23
C SER A 106 5.89 -20.83 -4.37
N ASP A 107 5.12 -19.90 -4.95
CA ASP A 107 4.47 -18.84 -4.18
C ASP A 107 3.35 -19.39 -3.30
N SER A 108 2.61 -20.40 -3.78
CA SER A 108 1.63 -21.10 -2.96
C SER A 108 2.25 -21.83 -1.77
N GLU A 109 3.42 -22.47 -1.93
CA GLU A 109 4.14 -23.11 -0.82
C GLU A 109 4.66 -22.10 0.20
N LEU A 110 5.19 -20.97 -0.27
CA LEU A 110 5.62 -19.86 0.58
C LEU A 110 4.43 -19.29 1.36
N PHE A 111 3.32 -19.01 0.67
CA PHE A 111 2.13 -18.51 1.30
C PHE A 111 1.56 -19.50 2.33
N LEU A 112 1.52 -20.80 2.01
CA LEU A 112 1.06 -21.82 2.94
C LEU A 112 1.93 -21.88 4.21
N THR A 113 3.25 -21.74 4.05
CA THR A 113 4.19 -21.65 5.17
C THR A 113 3.91 -20.39 6.01
N ALA A 114 3.70 -19.25 5.36
CA ALA A 114 3.35 -18.00 6.04
C ALA A 114 2.00 -18.09 6.75
N PHE A 115 1.00 -18.73 6.13
CA PHE A 115 -0.32 -18.98 6.70
C PHE A 115 -0.24 -19.86 7.95
N SER A 116 0.49 -20.98 7.88
CA SER A 116 0.70 -21.86 9.03
C SER A 116 1.38 -21.12 10.18
N LYS A 117 2.47 -20.39 9.90
CA LYS A 117 3.18 -19.62 10.94
C LYS A 117 2.33 -18.49 11.54
N ALA A 118 1.53 -17.82 10.72
CA ALA A 118 0.59 -16.80 11.17
C ALA A 118 -0.50 -17.41 12.06
N SER A 119 -1.06 -18.55 11.65
CA SER A 119 -2.06 -19.29 12.43
C SER A 119 -1.49 -19.72 13.79
N ASP A 120 -0.29 -20.32 13.81
CA ASP A 120 0.40 -20.72 15.04
C ASP A 120 0.64 -19.52 15.98
N PHE A 121 1.15 -18.41 15.42
CA PHE A 121 1.38 -17.18 16.17
C PHE A 121 0.08 -16.62 16.77
N SER A 122 -1.05 -16.73 16.05
CA SER A 122 -2.33 -16.20 16.52
C SER A 122 -2.95 -16.98 17.69
N VAL A 123 -2.57 -18.25 17.86
CA VAL A 123 -3.02 -19.10 18.97
C VAL A 123 -2.10 -18.97 20.18
N SER A 124 -0.79 -18.82 19.95
CA SER A 124 0.21 -18.64 21.01
C SER A 124 1.21 -17.53 20.64
N PRO A 125 0.82 -16.25 20.80
CA PRO A 125 1.67 -15.13 20.42
C PRO A 125 2.95 -15.10 21.25
N SER A 126 4.09 -15.29 20.60
CA SER A 126 5.41 -15.25 21.24
C SER A 126 6.48 -14.79 20.24
N GLY A 127 7.43 -14.00 20.72
CA GLY A 127 8.48 -13.44 19.86
C GLY A 127 7.90 -12.57 18.72
N TRP A 128 8.67 -12.42 17.65
CA TRP A 128 8.29 -11.60 16.50
C TRP A 128 7.98 -12.46 15.28
N LEU A 129 7.04 -12.01 14.47
CA LEU A 129 6.73 -12.59 13.17
C LEU A 129 6.81 -11.50 12.11
N THR A 130 7.81 -11.59 11.24
CA THR A 130 7.97 -10.67 10.12
C THR A 130 7.42 -11.31 8.85
N ILE A 131 6.38 -10.70 8.26
CA ILE A 131 5.74 -11.16 7.04
C ILE A 131 6.23 -10.31 5.87
N THR A 132 6.95 -10.92 4.94
CA THR A 132 7.53 -10.26 3.77
C THR A 132 6.87 -10.72 2.48
N GLY A 133 6.99 -9.92 1.42
CA GLY A 133 6.50 -10.28 0.09
C GLY A 133 5.98 -9.07 -0.70
N PRO A 134 5.77 -9.21 -2.02
CA PRO A 134 5.35 -8.11 -2.90
C PRO A 134 4.01 -7.50 -2.49
N HIS A 135 3.66 -6.31 -2.99
CA HIS A 135 2.31 -5.75 -2.78
C HIS A 135 1.23 -6.72 -3.30
N GLY A 136 0.05 -6.74 -2.68
CA GLY A 136 -1.04 -7.65 -3.06
C GLY A 136 -0.89 -9.13 -2.64
N SER A 137 0.27 -9.56 -2.13
CA SER A 137 0.53 -10.96 -1.70
C SER A 137 -0.22 -11.43 -0.44
N GLY A 138 -1.11 -10.62 0.14
CA GLY A 138 -1.94 -11.04 1.29
C GLY A 138 -1.35 -10.78 2.68
N LYS A 139 -0.19 -10.11 2.80
CA LYS A 139 0.44 -9.79 4.11
C LYS A 139 -0.49 -9.09 5.11
N THR A 140 -1.16 -8.01 4.70
CA THR A 140 -2.10 -7.27 5.55
C THR A 140 -3.29 -8.13 5.95
N HIS A 141 -3.74 -9.03 5.07
CA HIS A 141 -4.82 -9.97 5.39
C HIS A 141 -4.35 -10.94 6.48
N LEU A 142 -3.19 -11.59 6.32
CA LEU A 142 -2.60 -12.45 7.36
C LEU A 142 -2.43 -11.71 8.69
N ALA A 143 -1.88 -10.50 8.65
CA ALA A 143 -1.67 -9.68 9.84
C ALA A 143 -2.98 -9.30 10.55
N ALA A 144 -4.02 -8.95 9.79
CA ALA A 144 -5.35 -8.70 10.33
C ALA A 144 -6.01 -9.98 10.88
N SER A 145 -5.86 -11.12 10.20
CA SER A 145 -6.37 -12.41 10.66
C SER A 145 -5.73 -12.84 11.98
N ILE A 146 -4.42 -12.61 12.16
CA ILE A 146 -3.73 -12.81 13.45
C ILE A 146 -4.41 -11.97 14.54
N ALA A 147 -4.58 -10.66 14.29
CA ALA A 147 -5.17 -9.75 15.27
C ALA A 147 -6.61 -10.16 15.65
N ASN A 148 -7.45 -10.47 14.65
CA ASN A 148 -8.82 -10.92 14.87
C ASN A 148 -8.89 -12.23 15.65
N LYS A 149 -8.01 -13.19 15.34
CA LYS A 149 -7.96 -14.47 16.04
C LYS A 149 -7.49 -14.29 17.48
N CYS A 150 -6.46 -13.47 17.73
CA CYS A 150 -6.02 -13.11 19.08
C CYS A 150 -7.17 -12.52 19.90
N ILE A 151 -7.92 -11.57 19.33
CA ILE A 151 -9.05 -10.93 20.00
C ILE A 151 -10.17 -11.95 20.27
N GLY A 152 -10.46 -12.84 19.32
CA GLY A 152 -11.47 -13.89 19.47
C GLY A 152 -11.14 -14.92 20.56
N ILE A 153 -9.86 -15.09 20.92
CA ILE A 153 -9.43 -15.92 22.06
C ILE A 153 -9.18 -15.09 23.34
N GLY A 154 -9.62 -13.83 23.36
CA GLY A 154 -9.51 -12.93 24.52
C GLY A 154 -8.12 -12.31 24.71
N THR A 155 -7.21 -12.42 23.74
CA THR A 155 -5.88 -11.80 23.77
C THR A 155 -5.92 -10.40 23.13
N PRO A 156 -5.59 -9.33 23.86
CA PRO A 156 -5.62 -7.98 23.31
C PRO A 156 -4.56 -7.77 22.23
N ALA A 157 -4.99 -7.29 21.07
CA ALA A 157 -4.14 -6.99 19.93
C ALA A 157 -4.39 -5.58 19.41
N TYR A 158 -3.34 -4.88 18.95
CA TYR A 158 -3.42 -3.57 18.32
C TYR A 158 -2.87 -3.62 16.90
N PHE A 159 -3.69 -3.25 15.93
CA PHE A 159 -3.30 -3.12 14.54
C PHE A 159 -3.08 -1.65 14.17
N ILE A 160 -1.95 -1.32 13.57
CA ILE A 160 -1.71 0.03 13.07
C ILE A 160 -0.81 0.01 11.83
N TYR A 161 -1.14 0.86 10.85
CA TYR A 161 -0.24 1.13 9.74
C TYR A 161 0.94 1.98 10.24
N VAL A 162 2.15 1.67 9.78
CA VAL A 162 3.36 2.40 10.23
C VAL A 162 3.26 3.89 9.90
N SER A 163 2.68 4.27 8.75
CA SER A 163 2.40 5.67 8.40
C SER A 163 1.53 6.37 9.44
N ASP A 164 0.41 5.74 9.79
CA ASP A 164 -0.60 6.32 10.68
C ASP A 164 -0.03 6.46 12.10
N LEU A 165 0.75 5.47 12.56
CA LEU A 165 1.47 5.53 13.83
C LEU A 165 2.39 6.76 13.88
N LEU A 166 3.16 6.99 12.83
CA LEU A 166 4.08 8.12 12.76
C LEU A 166 3.35 9.46 12.72
N ASP A 167 2.23 9.54 12.00
CA ASP A 167 1.39 10.73 11.96
C ASP A 167 0.79 11.03 13.34
N HIS A 168 0.25 10.01 14.03
CA HIS A 168 -0.25 10.15 15.40
C HIS A 168 0.84 10.62 16.37
N LEU A 169 2.06 10.09 16.25
CA LEU A 169 3.18 10.54 17.07
C LEU A 169 3.62 11.97 16.74
N ARG A 170 3.38 12.45 15.52
CA ARG A 170 3.77 13.79 15.06
C ARG A 170 2.76 14.85 15.50
N THR A 171 1.47 14.62 15.31
CA THR A 171 0.39 15.55 15.71
C THR A 171 0.41 15.82 17.21
N ASN A 172 0.79 14.82 17.99
CA ASN A 172 0.83 14.86 19.44
C ASN A 172 2.09 15.53 20.02
N LEU A 173 3.05 15.94 19.19
CA LEU A 173 4.20 16.76 19.59
C LEU A 173 3.96 18.26 19.38
N SER A 174 3.05 18.65 18.49
CA SER A 174 2.74 20.05 18.19
C SER A 174 1.77 20.70 19.18
N TYR A 175 1.02 19.92 19.95
CA TYR A 175 0.12 20.40 21.01
C TYR A 175 0.71 20.00 22.37
N GLN A 176 1.18 21.00 23.12
CA GLN A 176 1.83 20.82 24.42
C GLN A 176 0.86 20.56 25.58
N GLU A 177 -0.42 20.35 25.31
CA GLU A 177 -1.46 20.08 26.30
C GLU A 177 -2.33 18.95 25.75
N ASP A 178 -2.15 17.73 26.28
CA ASP A 178 -3.22 16.82 26.71
C ASP A 178 -2.75 15.36 26.83
N THR A 179 -3.24 14.72 27.88
CA THR A 179 -2.99 13.34 28.35
C THR A 179 -3.13 12.21 27.31
N GLU A 180 -3.60 12.48 26.09
CA GLU A 180 -3.82 11.47 25.03
C GLU A 180 -2.54 11.08 24.25
N SER A 181 -1.55 11.99 24.18
CA SER A 181 -0.27 11.77 23.48
C SER A 181 0.56 10.63 24.11
N GLU A 182 0.68 10.66 25.43
CA GLU A 182 1.38 9.63 26.18
C GLU A 182 0.65 8.28 26.11
N ASN A 183 -0.68 8.29 26.01
CA ASN A 183 -1.49 7.08 25.99
C ASN A 183 -1.23 6.21 24.75
N THR A 184 -1.14 6.78 23.54
CA THR A 184 -0.94 5.99 22.31
C THR A 184 0.46 5.38 22.24
N SER A 185 1.50 6.17 22.52
CA SER A 185 2.88 5.67 22.56
C SER A 185 3.07 4.60 23.64
N HIS A 186 2.51 4.81 24.84
CA HIS A 186 2.53 3.84 25.92
C HIS A 186 1.74 2.58 25.56
N GLN A 187 0.58 2.71 24.90
CA GLN A 187 -0.24 1.59 24.43
C GLN A 187 0.51 0.73 23.43
N VAL A 188 1.08 1.32 22.37
CA VAL A 188 1.82 0.61 21.33
C VAL A 188 3.05 -0.11 21.91
N ARG A 189 3.74 0.50 22.87
CA ARG A 189 4.91 -0.10 23.53
C ARG A 189 4.55 -1.31 24.40
N ASN A 190 3.39 -1.30 25.05
CA ASN A 190 3.07 -2.28 26.11
C ASN A 190 1.91 -3.23 25.80
N ILE A 191 1.20 -3.05 24.67
CA ILE A 191 0.10 -3.95 24.33
C ILE A 191 0.60 -5.39 24.10
N PRO A 192 -0.13 -6.43 24.56
CA PRO A 192 0.30 -7.82 24.47
C PRO A 192 0.67 -8.25 23.05
N VAL A 193 -0.15 -7.93 22.06
CA VAL A 193 0.15 -8.20 20.64
C VAL A 193 0.10 -6.89 19.85
N LEU A 194 1.20 -6.53 19.20
CA LEU A 194 1.27 -5.38 18.29
C LEU A 194 1.43 -5.85 16.86
N ILE A 195 0.65 -5.29 15.94
CA ILE A 195 0.77 -5.49 14.50
C ILE A 195 1.13 -4.16 13.85
N LEU A 196 2.30 -4.11 13.22
CA LEU A 196 2.80 -2.98 12.45
C LEU A 196 2.74 -3.32 10.96
N ASP A 197 1.76 -2.76 10.26
CA ASP A 197 1.56 -3.02 8.83
C ASP A 197 2.27 -1.97 7.96
N GLY A 198 2.97 -2.42 6.91
CA GLY A 198 3.53 -1.56 5.88
C GLY A 198 4.85 -0.87 6.25
N LEU A 199 5.76 -1.58 6.92
CA LEU A 199 7.10 -1.07 7.18
C LEU A 199 7.88 -0.85 5.88
N SER A 200 8.35 0.38 5.64
CA SER A 200 9.14 0.78 4.46
C SER A 200 10.25 1.76 4.82
N SER A 201 11.41 1.64 4.17
CA SER A 201 12.57 2.53 4.32
C SER A 201 12.40 3.88 3.60
N LYS A 202 11.56 3.93 2.56
CA LYS A 202 11.55 5.04 1.57
C LYS A 202 10.78 6.30 1.96
N SER A 203 10.09 6.33 3.11
CA SER A 203 9.15 7.41 3.46
C SER A 203 9.34 7.99 4.87
N SER A 204 10.28 7.49 5.66
CA SER A 204 10.49 7.97 7.03
C SER A 204 11.54 9.08 7.09
N THR A 205 11.16 10.25 7.59
CA THR A 205 12.12 11.26 8.06
C THR A 205 13.01 10.68 9.16
N GLN A 206 14.19 11.28 9.41
CA GLN A 206 15.08 10.84 10.49
C GLN A 206 14.35 10.73 11.85
N TRP A 207 13.46 11.67 12.14
CA TRP A 207 12.59 11.62 13.33
C TRP A 207 11.68 10.39 13.36
N ALA A 208 11.05 10.04 12.23
CA ALA A 208 10.16 8.89 12.15
C ALA A 208 10.91 7.58 12.42
N GLN A 209 12.10 7.47 11.84
CA GLN A 209 13.00 6.34 12.06
C GLN A 209 13.41 6.22 13.53
N GLU A 210 13.82 7.32 14.18
CA GLU A 210 14.16 7.34 15.60
C GLU A 210 12.98 6.88 16.49
N LYS A 211 11.76 7.36 16.22
CA LYS A 211 10.58 6.98 16.99
C LYS A 211 10.20 5.51 16.81
N LEU A 212 10.25 5.01 15.58
CA LEU A 212 10.02 3.60 15.31
C LEU A 212 11.06 2.73 16.02
N MET A 213 12.35 3.11 15.97
CA MET A 213 13.41 2.42 16.69
C MET A 213 13.18 2.38 18.20
N GLN A 214 12.68 3.46 18.81
CA GLN A 214 12.35 3.46 20.25
C GLN A 214 11.29 2.41 20.60
N ILE A 215 10.24 2.29 19.78
CA ILE A 215 9.17 1.31 19.99
C ILE A 215 9.69 -0.12 19.81
N LEU A 216 10.40 -0.36 18.70
CA LEU A 216 10.95 -1.68 18.37
C LEU A 216 11.96 -2.15 19.42
N ASN A 217 12.85 -1.28 19.90
CA ASN A 217 13.82 -1.62 20.95
C ASN A 217 13.14 -1.97 22.28
N HIS A 218 12.12 -1.23 22.70
CA HIS A 218 11.38 -1.53 23.93
C HIS A 218 10.74 -2.92 23.85
N ARG A 219 10.06 -3.22 22.73
CA ARG A 219 9.40 -4.51 22.53
C ARG A 219 10.40 -5.65 22.36
N ALA A 220 11.55 -5.41 21.73
CA ALA A 220 12.60 -6.41 21.58
C ALA A 220 13.20 -6.80 22.94
N ASN A 221 13.52 -5.80 23.77
CA ASN A 221 14.05 -6.02 25.12
C ASN A 221 13.05 -6.78 26.02
N GLY A 222 11.75 -6.49 25.89
CA GLY A 222 10.68 -7.18 26.61
C GLY A 222 10.22 -8.49 25.96
N LYS A 223 10.78 -8.89 24.81
CA LYS A 223 10.32 -10.02 23.97
C LYS A 223 8.80 -10.02 23.74
N LEU A 224 8.22 -8.82 23.58
CA LEU A 224 6.77 -8.65 23.45
C LEU A 224 6.30 -9.11 22.06
N PRO A 225 5.20 -9.89 21.95
CA PRO A 225 4.69 -10.40 20.69
C PRO A 225 4.45 -9.31 19.65
N THR A 226 5.14 -9.37 18.50
CA THR A 226 5.07 -8.31 17.49
C THR A 226 5.01 -8.89 16.09
N VAL A 227 3.99 -8.51 15.31
CA VAL A 227 3.89 -8.84 13.89
C VAL A 227 4.27 -7.61 13.08
N ILE A 228 5.13 -7.79 12.09
CA ILE A 228 5.60 -6.71 11.22
C ILE A 228 5.38 -7.15 9.78
N THR A 229 4.78 -6.31 8.94
CA THR A 229 4.71 -6.58 7.50
C THR A 229 5.60 -5.61 6.73
N THR A 230 6.23 -6.09 5.67
CA THR A 230 6.98 -5.23 4.74
C THR A 230 6.85 -5.73 3.30
N SER A 231 6.74 -4.77 2.37
CA SER A 231 6.81 -5.00 0.93
C SER A 231 8.23 -4.90 0.36
N GLU A 232 9.16 -4.36 1.15
CA GLU A 232 10.55 -4.19 0.79
C GLU A 232 11.36 -5.45 1.08
N ASP A 233 12.55 -5.52 0.48
CA ASP A 233 13.49 -6.57 0.86
C ASP A 233 14.08 -6.20 2.22
N ILE A 234 14.20 -7.17 3.13
CA ILE A 234 14.79 -6.94 4.46
C ILE A 234 16.21 -6.34 4.33
N SER A 235 16.95 -6.73 3.30
CA SER A 235 18.29 -6.19 3.03
C SER A 235 18.31 -4.70 2.70
N THR A 236 17.18 -4.14 2.23
CA THR A 236 17.03 -2.72 1.88
C THR A 236 16.53 -1.86 3.04
N LEU A 237 16.09 -2.48 4.14
CA LEU A 237 15.69 -1.76 5.34
C LEU A 237 16.90 -1.13 6.03
N ASP A 238 16.63 -0.14 6.89
CA ASP A 238 17.66 0.45 7.73
C ASP A 238 18.44 -0.62 8.52
N PRO A 239 19.79 -0.54 8.59
CA PRO A 239 20.61 -1.54 9.25
C PRO A 239 20.20 -1.87 10.70
N PHE A 240 19.72 -0.88 11.47
CA PHE A 240 19.31 -1.12 12.84
C PHE A 240 17.98 -1.89 12.90
N ILE A 241 17.00 -1.50 12.10
CA ILE A 241 15.71 -2.21 12.02
C ILE A 241 15.95 -3.64 11.54
N ARG A 242 16.73 -3.80 10.47
CA ARG A 242 17.13 -5.10 9.92
C ARG A 242 17.75 -6.01 10.98
N SER A 243 18.69 -5.51 11.76
CA SER A 243 19.37 -6.30 12.81
C SER A 243 18.42 -6.91 13.83
N ARG A 244 17.27 -6.26 14.10
CA ARG A 244 16.23 -6.79 14.99
C ARG A 244 15.34 -7.80 14.31
N LEU A 245 14.96 -7.56 13.05
CA LEU A 245 14.10 -8.49 12.31
C LEU A 245 14.81 -9.82 12.01
N GLU A 246 16.12 -9.79 11.76
CA GLU A 246 16.94 -10.98 11.49
C GLU A 246 17.42 -11.71 12.77
N ASP A 247 17.12 -11.18 13.96
CA ASP A 247 17.47 -11.80 15.23
C ASP A 247 16.62 -13.05 15.47
N LYS A 248 17.25 -14.22 15.37
CA LYS A 248 16.62 -15.54 15.52
C LYS A 248 16.12 -15.81 16.94
N ASP A 249 16.67 -15.13 17.95
CA ASP A 249 16.21 -15.24 19.33
C ASP A 249 14.99 -14.36 19.59
N LEU A 250 14.73 -13.40 18.69
CA LEU A 250 13.61 -12.48 18.76
C LEU A 250 12.41 -12.97 17.94
N GLY A 251 12.63 -13.52 16.74
CA GLY A 251 11.52 -13.90 15.88
C GLY A 251 11.86 -14.68 14.63
N THR A 252 10.83 -14.86 13.82
CA THR A 252 10.92 -15.58 12.53
C THR A 252 10.48 -14.67 11.40
N ILE A 253 11.09 -14.88 10.23
CA ILE A 253 10.73 -14.21 8.99
C ILE A 253 10.04 -15.24 8.10
N VAL A 254 8.86 -14.89 7.59
CA VAL A 254 8.14 -15.66 6.60
C VAL A 254 7.93 -14.82 5.35
N GLN A 255 7.84 -15.49 4.22
CA GLN A 255 7.64 -14.87 2.93
C GLN A 255 6.34 -15.38 2.34
N THR A 256 5.51 -14.46 1.84
CA THR A 256 4.16 -14.76 1.31
C THR A 256 4.17 -15.07 -0.18
N ALA A 257 5.15 -14.53 -0.90
CA ALA A 257 5.45 -14.87 -2.27
C ALA A 257 6.89 -14.46 -2.55
N THR A 258 7.54 -15.12 -3.49
CA THR A 258 8.73 -14.56 -4.09
C THR A 258 8.36 -13.19 -4.66
N LYS A 259 9.24 -12.18 -4.52
CA LYS A 259 9.19 -11.12 -5.52
C LYS A 259 9.34 -11.88 -6.82
N VAL A 260 8.29 -11.88 -7.66
CA VAL A 260 8.49 -12.16 -9.07
C VAL A 260 9.72 -11.32 -9.39
N GLN A 261 10.86 -11.96 -9.68
CA GLN A 261 11.93 -11.28 -10.40
C GLN A 261 11.17 -10.65 -11.53
N ILE A 262 11.03 -9.31 -11.51
CA ILE A 262 10.19 -8.53 -12.43
C ILE A 262 10.17 -9.34 -13.72
N PRO A 263 9.04 -10.02 -14.03
CA PRO A 263 9.07 -11.11 -14.99
C PRO A 263 9.71 -10.50 -16.21
N ASP A 264 10.84 -11.10 -16.60
CA ASP A 264 11.82 -10.61 -17.54
C ASP A 264 11.23 -9.48 -18.38
N SER A 265 11.61 -8.22 -18.10
CA SER A 265 10.93 -6.96 -18.49
C SER A 265 10.58 -6.88 -19.98
N SER A 266 9.65 -7.71 -20.44
CA SER A 266 9.43 -8.08 -21.84
C SER A 266 7.95 -8.25 -22.14
N GLU A 267 7.10 -8.26 -21.11
CA GLU A 267 5.70 -7.85 -21.21
C GLU A 267 5.47 -6.50 -20.52
N LEU A 268 6.25 -5.50 -20.94
CA LEU A 268 6.05 -4.12 -20.54
C LEU A 268 4.61 -3.69 -20.85
N TYR A 269 3.92 -3.17 -19.84
CA TYR A 269 2.99 -2.08 -20.08
C TYR A 269 3.73 -0.98 -20.85
N GLY A 270 3.18 -0.56 -21.98
CA GLY A 270 3.78 0.46 -22.84
C GLY A 270 4.80 -0.06 -23.87
N LYS A 271 4.49 -1.14 -24.59
CA LYS A 271 5.20 -1.43 -25.86
C LYS A 271 4.88 -0.38 -26.90
N VAL A 272 5.83 -0.08 -27.79
CA VAL A 272 5.55 0.77 -28.96
C VAL A 272 4.37 0.16 -29.73
N PRO A 273 3.30 0.93 -30.02
CA PRO A 273 2.12 0.38 -30.70
C PRO A 273 2.50 -0.28 -32.02
N LYS A 274 1.85 -1.40 -32.38
CA LYS A 274 2.13 -2.16 -33.62
C LYS A 274 2.10 -1.27 -34.88
N LEU A 275 1.25 -0.25 -34.89
CA LEU A 275 1.18 0.74 -35.98
C LEU A 275 2.50 1.49 -36.20
N PHE A 276 3.28 1.70 -35.14
CA PHE A 276 4.53 2.44 -35.13
C PHE A 276 5.77 1.58 -34.88
N SER A 277 5.64 0.24 -34.88
CA SER A 277 6.77 -0.68 -34.68
C SER A 277 7.87 -0.50 -35.72
N ASN A 278 7.49 0.00 -36.90
CA ASN A 278 8.38 0.23 -38.04
C ASN A 278 8.69 1.73 -38.26
N ALA A 279 8.30 2.61 -37.33
CA ALA A 279 8.57 4.03 -37.40
C ALA A 279 10.08 4.30 -37.25
N SER A 280 10.61 5.18 -38.10
CA SER A 280 12.02 5.59 -38.09
C SER A 280 12.15 6.99 -38.67
N PHE A 281 13.28 7.65 -38.41
CA PHE A 281 13.60 8.96 -38.96
C PHE A 281 13.57 8.96 -40.51
N LYS A 282 14.08 7.89 -41.14
CA LYS A 282 14.07 7.74 -42.60
C LYS A 282 12.67 7.65 -43.21
N LYS A 283 11.69 7.12 -42.47
CA LYS A 283 10.29 7.00 -42.91
C LYS A 283 9.45 8.24 -42.55
N PHE A 284 10.05 9.24 -41.91
CA PHE A 284 9.38 10.49 -41.63
C PHE A 284 9.42 11.37 -42.88
N ASP A 285 8.34 11.36 -43.65
CA ASP A 285 8.26 12.14 -44.89
C ASP A 285 8.11 13.64 -44.60
N ILE A 286 9.13 14.41 -45.00
CA ILE A 286 9.17 15.87 -44.94
C ILE A 286 8.79 16.54 -46.27
N GLN A 287 8.64 15.77 -47.37
CA GLN A 287 8.31 16.25 -48.71
C GLN A 287 6.82 16.11 -49.01
N ARG A 288 5.97 16.41 -48.02
CA ARG A 288 4.51 16.25 -48.15
C ARG A 288 3.92 17.28 -49.13
N PRO A 289 2.90 16.90 -49.92
CA PRO A 289 2.21 17.85 -50.78
C PRO A 289 1.51 18.93 -49.93
N ARG A 290 1.50 20.17 -50.42
CA ARG A 290 0.85 21.35 -49.79
C ARG A 290 1.49 21.86 -48.48
N LEU A 291 2.78 21.61 -48.26
CA LEU A 291 3.55 22.30 -47.22
C LEU A 291 3.95 23.70 -47.67
N ASP A 292 3.74 24.71 -46.82
CA ASP A 292 4.38 26.01 -46.98
C ASP A 292 5.84 25.99 -46.48
N SER A 293 6.58 27.06 -46.74
CA SER A 293 8.01 27.16 -46.37
C SER A 293 8.25 27.11 -44.86
N ILE A 294 7.30 27.61 -44.07
CA ILE A 294 7.37 27.64 -42.61
C ILE A 294 7.17 26.22 -42.07
N ALA A 295 6.11 25.54 -42.49
CA ALA A 295 5.78 24.16 -42.18
C ALA A 295 6.92 23.19 -42.51
N LEU A 296 7.55 23.36 -43.68
CA LEU A 296 8.72 22.57 -44.07
C LEU A 296 9.91 22.80 -43.12
N THR A 297 10.15 24.05 -42.73
CA THR A 297 11.24 24.40 -41.80
C THR A 297 10.98 23.82 -40.42
N THR A 298 9.76 23.94 -39.91
CA THR A 298 9.34 23.36 -38.62
C THR A 298 9.51 21.84 -38.61
N LEU A 299 9.11 21.14 -39.68
CA LEU A 299 9.29 19.68 -39.79
C LEU A 299 10.77 19.28 -39.81
N LYS A 300 11.61 20.02 -40.53
CA LYS A 300 13.07 19.78 -40.58
C LYS A 300 13.70 19.98 -39.21
N MET A 301 13.38 21.07 -38.52
CA MET A 301 13.89 21.35 -37.18
C MET A 301 13.47 20.28 -36.18
N ALA A 302 12.20 19.85 -36.22
CA ALA A 302 11.71 18.80 -35.34
C ALA A 302 12.39 17.44 -35.62
N LEU A 303 12.63 17.11 -36.89
CA LEU A 303 13.35 15.90 -37.28
C LEU A 303 14.80 15.93 -36.79
N GLU A 304 15.52 17.01 -37.05
CA GLU A 304 16.93 17.19 -36.64
C GLU A 304 17.09 17.16 -35.11
N ALA A 305 16.17 17.83 -34.38
CA ALA A 305 16.15 17.78 -32.93
C ALA A 305 15.86 16.37 -32.40
N SER A 306 14.96 15.63 -33.04
CA SER A 306 14.65 14.25 -32.67
C SER A 306 15.84 13.31 -32.88
N GLU A 307 16.55 13.47 -34.00
CA GLU A 307 17.76 12.69 -34.30
C GLU A 307 18.90 13.00 -33.33
N THR A 308 19.04 14.28 -32.96
CA THR A 308 20.07 14.74 -32.01
C THR A 308 19.76 14.23 -30.61
N TYR A 309 18.52 14.39 -30.16
CA TYR A 309 18.04 13.89 -28.87
C TYR A 309 18.26 12.38 -28.78
N ALA A 310 17.80 11.61 -29.77
CA ALA A 310 17.95 10.15 -29.77
C ALA A 310 19.41 9.73 -29.54
N LYS A 311 20.37 10.33 -30.24
CA LYS A 311 21.80 10.02 -30.09
C LYS A 311 22.33 10.32 -28.68
N ASN A 312 21.77 11.33 -28.01
CA ASN A 312 22.33 11.88 -26.77
C ASN A 312 21.49 11.64 -25.51
N ILE A 313 20.40 10.85 -25.58
CA ILE A 313 19.46 10.57 -24.46
C ILE A 313 20.15 10.35 -23.09
N GLU A 314 21.29 9.67 -23.06
CA GLU A 314 21.99 9.28 -21.82
C GLU A 314 22.95 10.35 -21.26
N ILE A 315 23.32 11.34 -22.08
CA ILE A 315 24.37 12.33 -21.77
C ILE A 315 23.80 13.76 -21.69
N GLU A 316 22.59 13.96 -22.22
CA GLU A 316 21.99 15.28 -22.37
C GLU A 316 21.44 15.83 -21.04
N GLU A 317 21.85 17.05 -20.67
CA GLU A 317 21.32 17.76 -19.50
C GLU A 317 19.83 18.11 -19.66
N ARG A 318 19.39 18.29 -20.92
CA ARG A 318 17.99 18.51 -21.31
C ARG A 318 17.37 17.23 -21.82
N ASN A 319 16.88 16.45 -20.90
CA ASN A 319 16.37 15.10 -21.13
C ASN A 319 14.86 15.06 -21.46
N TRP A 320 14.18 16.20 -21.57
CA TRP A 320 12.77 16.27 -21.96
C TRP A 320 12.57 16.79 -23.39
N LEU A 321 11.65 16.16 -24.12
CA LEU A 321 11.29 16.57 -25.47
C LEU A 321 9.76 16.55 -25.63
N THR A 322 9.17 17.68 -25.97
CA THR A 322 7.72 17.81 -26.08
C THR A 322 7.31 18.19 -27.50
N PHE A 323 6.39 17.42 -28.09
CA PHE A 323 5.77 17.76 -29.36
C PHE A 323 4.32 18.24 -29.15
N VAL A 324 4.05 19.47 -29.55
CA VAL A 324 2.73 20.11 -29.45
C VAL A 324 2.16 20.29 -30.85
N SER A 325 0.85 20.13 -31.02
CA SER A 325 0.15 20.62 -32.22
C SER A 325 -1.03 21.47 -31.83
N LYS A 326 -1.08 22.71 -32.32
CA LYS A 326 -2.23 23.60 -32.11
C LYS A 326 -3.34 23.30 -33.14
N ASN A 327 -4.53 23.87 -32.92
CA ASN A 327 -5.68 23.87 -33.85
C ASN A 327 -6.27 22.50 -34.23
N ASN A 328 -6.21 21.49 -33.34
CA ASN A 328 -6.73 20.14 -33.62
C ASN A 328 -6.13 19.45 -34.85
N ASN A 329 -4.97 19.90 -35.34
CA ASN A 329 -4.30 19.23 -36.46
C ASN A 329 -3.87 17.82 -36.05
N THR A 330 -4.54 16.83 -36.61
CA THR A 330 -4.22 15.40 -36.42
C THR A 330 -3.28 14.92 -37.52
N GLY A 331 -2.53 13.85 -37.25
CA GLY A 331 -1.64 13.27 -38.27
C GLY A 331 -0.41 14.12 -38.62
N VAL A 332 -0.04 15.11 -37.81
CA VAL A 332 1.16 15.94 -38.10
C VAL A 332 2.49 15.19 -37.92
N GLY A 333 2.48 14.07 -37.20
CA GLY A 333 3.65 13.19 -37.02
C GLY A 333 4.28 13.17 -35.62
N LYS A 334 3.66 13.79 -34.60
CA LYS A 334 4.12 13.78 -33.19
C LYS A 334 4.46 12.36 -32.70
N THR A 335 3.48 11.47 -32.76
CA THR A 335 3.59 10.07 -32.33
C THR A 335 4.62 9.31 -33.18
N HIS A 336 4.75 9.63 -34.48
CA HIS A 336 5.77 9.01 -35.33
C HIS A 336 7.18 9.40 -34.89
N LEU A 337 7.44 10.68 -34.62
CA LEU A 337 8.76 11.13 -34.13
C LEU A 337 9.08 10.51 -32.77
N ALA A 338 8.12 10.52 -31.83
CA ALA A 338 8.28 9.87 -30.53
C ALA A 338 8.58 8.37 -30.67
N ALA A 339 7.86 7.66 -31.54
CA ALA A 339 8.09 6.24 -31.81
C ALA A 339 9.41 5.98 -32.56
N ALA A 340 9.84 6.88 -33.45
CA ALA A 340 11.15 6.77 -34.11
C ALA A 340 12.29 6.87 -33.09
N ILE A 341 12.20 7.79 -32.13
CA ILE A 341 13.14 7.89 -31.00
C ILE A 341 13.10 6.62 -30.15
N ALA A 342 11.90 6.12 -29.83
CA ALA A 342 11.73 4.89 -29.07
C ALA A 342 12.42 3.69 -29.74
N ASN A 343 12.16 3.49 -31.03
CA ASN A 343 12.71 2.36 -31.79
C ASN A 343 14.23 2.46 -31.92
N ASP A 344 14.78 3.67 -32.08
CA ASP A 344 16.23 3.88 -32.09
C ASP A 344 16.87 3.56 -30.73
N TYR A 345 16.23 3.95 -29.63
CA TYR A 345 16.71 3.65 -28.28
C TYR A 345 16.64 2.14 -27.98
N ILE A 346 15.53 1.48 -28.36
CA ILE A 346 15.37 0.02 -28.25
C ILE A 346 16.44 -0.72 -29.06
N ALA A 347 16.75 -0.26 -30.27
CA ALA A 347 17.76 -0.88 -31.13
C ALA A 347 19.17 -0.84 -30.51
N ARG A 348 19.44 0.11 -29.60
CA ARG A 348 20.68 0.20 -28.81
C ARG A 348 20.63 -0.58 -27.50
N GLY A 349 19.55 -1.31 -27.23
CA GLY A 349 19.35 -2.09 -26.00
C GLY A 349 18.69 -1.32 -24.85
N GLY A 350 18.23 -0.08 -25.10
CA GLY A 350 17.53 0.74 -24.12
C GLY A 350 16.10 0.26 -23.86
N LYS A 351 15.60 0.53 -22.65
CA LYS A 351 14.22 0.19 -22.23
C LYS A 351 13.30 1.39 -22.39
N VAL A 352 12.17 1.20 -23.08
CA VAL A 352 11.17 2.25 -23.33
C VAL A 352 9.82 1.84 -22.79
N CYS A 353 9.15 2.78 -22.10
CA CYS A 353 7.72 2.70 -21.83
C CYS A 353 6.99 3.70 -22.72
N PHE A 354 6.19 3.21 -23.66
CA PHE A 354 5.31 3.98 -24.54
C PHE A 354 3.88 3.94 -24.01
N ALA A 355 3.49 4.94 -23.24
CA ALA A 355 2.17 5.00 -22.63
C ALA A 355 1.25 5.94 -23.42
N ASP A 356 0.15 5.40 -23.94
CA ASP A 356 -1.01 6.23 -24.26
C ASP A 356 -1.62 6.72 -22.94
N VAL A 357 -1.79 8.03 -22.80
CA VAL A 357 -2.22 8.62 -21.52
C VAL A 357 -3.62 8.13 -21.12
N THR A 358 -4.55 7.98 -22.06
CA THR A 358 -5.91 7.53 -21.76
C THR A 358 -5.93 6.07 -21.33
N ASP A 359 -5.16 5.22 -22.00
CA ASP A 359 -5.00 3.82 -21.61
C ASP A 359 -4.32 3.70 -20.24
N LEU A 360 -3.26 4.47 -19.98
CA LEU A 360 -2.54 4.48 -18.70
C LEU A 360 -3.47 4.80 -17.54
N ILE A 361 -4.26 5.86 -17.68
CA ILE A 361 -5.22 6.29 -16.67
C ILE A 361 -6.29 5.21 -16.44
N SER A 362 -6.75 4.54 -17.49
CA SER A 362 -7.72 3.44 -17.39
C SER A 362 -7.14 2.26 -16.63
N VAL A 363 -5.95 1.81 -16.99
CA VAL A 363 -5.27 0.69 -16.32
C VAL A 363 -4.94 1.03 -14.86
N LEU A 364 -4.47 2.24 -14.57
CA LEU A 364 -4.23 2.66 -13.18
C LEU A 364 -5.51 2.70 -12.34
N ARG A 365 -6.66 3.01 -12.97
CA ARG A 365 -7.96 3.06 -12.30
C ARG A 365 -8.51 1.67 -12.05
N GLU A 366 -8.42 0.77 -13.03
CA GLU A 366 -8.80 -0.64 -12.90
C GLU A 366 -7.88 -1.38 -11.91
N GLY A 367 -6.58 -1.11 -11.95
CA GLY A 367 -5.58 -1.60 -11.01
C GLY A 367 -5.77 -1.12 -9.57
N SER A 368 -6.55 -0.04 -9.38
CA SER A 368 -6.96 0.47 -8.06
C SER A 368 -8.23 -0.21 -7.55
N SER A 369 -8.89 -1.04 -8.37
CA SER A 369 -10.00 -1.89 -7.93
C SER A 369 -9.46 -3.11 -7.18
N ARG A 370 -10.14 -3.55 -6.12
CA ARG A 370 -9.64 -4.56 -5.16
C ARG A 370 -9.48 -5.99 -5.73
N PHE A 371 -9.54 -6.17 -7.06
CA PHE A 371 -9.71 -7.46 -7.73
C PHE A 371 -8.89 -7.67 -9.02
N SER A 372 -8.02 -6.75 -9.46
CA SER A 372 -7.19 -6.97 -10.66
C SER A 372 -5.89 -7.73 -10.33
N SER A 373 -5.48 -8.63 -11.24
CA SER A 373 -4.21 -9.37 -11.17
C SER A 373 -2.97 -8.50 -11.48
N VAL A 374 -3.17 -7.33 -12.08
CA VAL A 374 -2.11 -6.33 -12.31
C VAL A 374 -2.28 -5.20 -11.31
N ASP A 375 -1.28 -5.00 -10.46
CA ASP A 375 -1.27 -3.97 -9.42
C ASP A 375 -0.99 -2.60 -10.05
N ALA A 376 -1.89 -1.63 -9.85
CA ALA A 376 -1.68 -0.24 -10.28
C ALA A 376 -0.37 0.34 -9.73
N PHE A 377 0.07 -0.11 -8.56
CA PHE A 377 1.35 0.29 -7.98
C PHE A 377 2.53 -0.16 -8.85
N THR A 378 2.53 -1.41 -9.33
CA THR A 378 3.61 -1.94 -10.18
C THR A 378 3.72 -1.17 -11.49
N ILE A 379 2.58 -0.88 -12.14
CA ILE A 379 2.57 -0.08 -13.36
C ILE A 379 3.07 1.34 -13.08
N MET A 380 2.62 1.94 -11.97
CA MET A 380 3.06 3.28 -11.57
C MET A 380 4.58 3.34 -11.35
N GLU A 381 5.16 2.37 -10.63
CA GLU A 381 6.62 2.30 -10.42
C GLU A 381 7.37 2.03 -11.73
N GLN A 382 6.85 1.17 -12.60
CA GLN A 382 7.45 0.90 -13.91
C GLN A 382 7.49 2.18 -14.77
N VAL A 383 6.38 2.92 -14.83
CA VAL A 383 6.26 4.17 -15.60
C VAL A 383 7.18 5.26 -15.02
N LYS A 384 7.31 5.34 -13.69
CA LYS A 384 8.21 6.30 -13.03
C LYS A 384 9.69 6.00 -13.28
N SER A 385 10.10 4.74 -13.26
CA SER A 385 11.52 4.33 -13.24
C SER A 385 12.11 3.88 -14.59
N THR A 386 11.29 3.73 -15.65
CA THR A 386 11.78 3.38 -16.99
C THR A 386 12.85 4.36 -17.50
N GLN A 387 13.82 3.86 -18.27
CA GLN A 387 14.92 4.66 -18.82
C GLN A 387 14.39 5.77 -19.74
N LEU A 388 13.53 5.42 -20.70
CA LEU A 388 12.80 6.38 -21.53
C LEU A 388 11.29 6.20 -21.34
N LEU A 389 10.59 7.29 -21.01
CA LEU A 389 9.13 7.34 -20.95
C LEU A 389 8.60 8.18 -22.10
N ILE A 390 7.56 7.68 -22.77
CA ILE A 390 6.79 8.43 -23.75
C ILE A 390 5.35 8.52 -23.25
N LEU A 391 4.87 9.73 -23.01
CA LEU A 391 3.47 10.04 -22.72
C LEU A 391 2.83 10.53 -24.02
N ASP A 392 2.19 9.61 -24.75
CA ASP A 392 1.51 9.93 -26.00
C ASP A 392 0.07 10.38 -25.75
N GLY A 393 -0.32 11.48 -26.39
CA GLY A 393 -1.72 11.93 -26.39
C GLY A 393 -2.16 12.61 -25.09
N LEU A 394 -1.27 13.34 -24.40
CA LEU A 394 -1.66 14.09 -23.21
C LEU A 394 -2.79 15.09 -23.53
N VAL A 395 -3.93 14.92 -22.87
CA VAL A 395 -5.13 15.76 -22.96
C VAL A 395 -5.53 16.27 -21.58
N LYS A 396 -6.50 17.19 -21.52
CA LYS A 396 -7.06 17.65 -20.25
C LYS A 396 -7.88 16.52 -19.63
N GLU A 397 -7.40 16.02 -18.51
CA GLU A 397 -7.96 14.84 -17.83
C GLU A 397 -8.70 15.21 -16.53
N SER A 398 -9.41 14.25 -15.94
CA SER A 398 -10.04 14.39 -14.60
C SER A 398 -9.03 14.76 -13.51
N GLU A 399 -9.46 15.41 -12.41
CA GLU A 399 -8.56 15.76 -11.29
C GLU A 399 -7.75 14.56 -10.75
N TRP A 400 -8.40 13.39 -10.66
CA TRP A 400 -7.72 12.17 -10.22
C TRP A 400 -6.57 11.79 -11.16
N ALA A 401 -6.84 11.81 -12.47
CA ALA A 401 -5.85 11.48 -13.49
C ALA A 401 -4.72 12.52 -13.54
N GLN A 402 -5.06 13.81 -13.39
CA GLN A 402 -4.08 14.88 -13.27
C GLN A 402 -3.14 14.65 -12.09
N ARG A 403 -3.65 14.26 -10.91
CA ARG A 403 -2.80 13.93 -9.74
C ARG A 403 -1.83 12.79 -10.03
N ARG A 404 -2.29 11.72 -10.71
CA ARG A 404 -1.43 10.57 -11.08
C ARG A 404 -0.35 10.96 -12.09
N LEU A 405 -0.72 11.72 -13.12
CA LEU A 405 0.23 12.23 -14.12
C LEU A 405 1.25 13.19 -13.49
N LEU A 406 0.80 14.06 -12.58
CA LEU A 406 1.68 14.97 -11.86
C LEU A 406 2.70 14.24 -10.98
N GLU A 407 2.31 13.13 -10.34
CA GLU A 407 3.22 12.27 -9.58
C GLU A 407 4.34 11.70 -10.49
N ILE A 408 3.97 11.16 -11.67
CA ILE A 408 4.92 10.63 -12.65
C ILE A 408 5.87 11.72 -13.14
N ILE A 409 5.32 12.85 -13.56
CA ILE A 409 6.07 13.99 -14.10
C ILE A 409 7.04 14.52 -13.04
N THR A 410 6.56 14.77 -11.82
CA THR A 410 7.38 15.33 -10.74
C THR A 410 8.51 14.39 -10.35
N TYR A 411 8.24 13.09 -10.24
CA TYR A 411 9.28 12.09 -9.97
C TYR A 411 10.37 12.14 -11.04
N ARG A 412 9.98 12.10 -12.32
CA ARG A 412 10.93 12.07 -13.43
C ARG A 412 11.74 13.35 -13.57
N GLN A 413 11.16 14.51 -13.25
CA GLN A 413 11.90 15.77 -13.19
C GLN A 413 12.92 15.78 -12.06
N ASN A 414 12.52 15.37 -10.85
CA ASN A 414 13.41 15.34 -9.68
C ASN A 414 14.59 14.37 -9.88
N HIS A 415 14.38 13.29 -10.63
CA HIS A 415 15.38 12.28 -10.92
C HIS A 415 16.09 12.48 -12.26
N MET A 416 15.82 13.57 -12.99
CA MET A 416 16.41 13.84 -14.31
C MET A 416 16.28 12.62 -15.25
N MET A 417 15.05 12.11 -15.39
CA MET A 417 14.75 10.95 -16.24
C MET A 417 14.25 11.38 -17.63
N PRO A 418 14.79 10.80 -18.72
CA PRO A 418 14.39 11.12 -20.09
C PRO A 418 12.90 10.92 -20.39
N THR A 419 12.22 11.97 -20.82
CA THR A 419 10.76 11.94 -21.00
C THR A 419 10.33 12.65 -22.27
N ILE A 420 9.57 11.96 -23.12
CA ILE A 420 8.96 12.52 -24.31
C ILE A 420 7.47 12.69 -24.06
N VAL A 421 6.92 13.85 -24.40
CA VAL A 421 5.49 14.12 -24.30
C VAL A 421 4.94 14.50 -25.66
N THR A 422 3.83 13.89 -26.08
CA THR A 422 3.03 14.40 -27.20
C THR A 422 1.73 14.94 -26.67
N THR A 423 1.34 16.12 -27.14
CA THR A 423 0.10 16.76 -26.69
C THR A 423 -0.55 17.59 -27.79
N ARG A 424 -1.85 17.80 -27.64
CA ARG A 424 -2.65 18.75 -28.44
C ARG A 424 -3.06 19.97 -27.61
N ILE A 425 -2.69 19.99 -26.34
CA ILE A 425 -3.02 21.06 -25.41
C ILE A 425 -2.14 22.27 -25.73
N ASP A 426 -2.73 23.46 -25.66
CA ASP A 426 -1.95 24.69 -25.60
C ASP A 426 -1.35 24.82 -24.19
N LEU A 427 -0.12 24.36 -24.04
CA LEU A 427 0.58 24.36 -22.76
C LEU A 427 0.74 25.76 -22.18
N GLN A 428 0.87 26.81 -23.02
CA GLN A 428 1.05 28.18 -22.54
C GLN A 428 -0.25 28.69 -21.92
N LYS A 429 -1.36 28.42 -22.61
CA LYS A 429 -2.69 28.75 -22.12
C LYS A 429 -3.03 27.99 -20.84
N GLU A 430 -2.85 26.67 -20.79
CA GLU A 430 -3.17 25.89 -19.60
C GLU A 430 -2.27 26.25 -18.40
N ALA A 431 -1.00 26.57 -18.63
CA ALA A 431 -0.12 27.05 -17.55
C ALA A 431 -0.62 28.40 -16.98
N ALA A 432 -1.08 29.31 -17.83
CA ALA A 432 -1.70 30.57 -17.41
C ALA A 432 -3.02 30.37 -16.64
N GLU A 433 -3.75 29.29 -16.93
CA GLU A 433 -4.96 28.87 -16.21
C GLU A 433 -4.66 28.07 -14.93
N GLY A 434 -3.38 27.89 -14.57
CA GLY A 434 -2.96 27.27 -13.31
C GLY A 434 -2.62 25.78 -13.39
N SER A 435 -2.46 25.21 -14.60
CA SER A 435 -2.06 23.80 -14.76
C SER A 435 -0.60 23.58 -14.38
N GLU A 436 -0.38 22.88 -13.26
CA GLU A 436 0.96 22.47 -12.81
C GLU A 436 1.67 21.56 -13.84
N ILE A 437 0.92 20.66 -14.47
CA ILE A 437 1.45 19.75 -15.51
C ILE A 437 2.00 20.57 -16.67
N ALA A 438 1.25 21.57 -17.15
CA ALA A 438 1.67 22.40 -18.27
C ALA A 438 2.90 23.25 -17.91
N SER A 439 2.90 23.85 -16.71
CA SER A 439 4.04 24.63 -16.21
C SER A 439 5.32 23.79 -16.13
N ARG A 440 5.21 22.55 -15.62
CA ARG A 440 6.35 21.62 -15.51
C ARG A 440 6.89 21.18 -16.86
N ILE A 441 6.02 20.82 -17.80
CA ILE A 441 6.42 20.39 -19.15
C ILE A 441 7.15 21.52 -19.90
N GLN A 442 6.80 22.79 -19.63
CA GLN A 442 7.40 23.95 -20.26
C GLN A 442 8.72 24.42 -19.64
N ASP A 443 9.23 23.75 -18.60
CA ASP A 443 10.49 24.16 -17.98
C ASP A 443 11.66 24.02 -18.98
N SER A 444 12.06 25.16 -19.55
CA SER A 444 13.15 25.26 -20.54
C SER A 444 14.52 24.76 -20.05
N ARG A 445 14.68 24.58 -18.73
CA ARG A 445 15.89 23.99 -18.14
C ARG A 445 15.92 22.48 -18.32
N LEU A 446 14.75 21.84 -18.39
CA LEU A 446 14.61 20.38 -18.44
C LEU A 446 14.43 19.87 -19.87
N GLY A 447 13.85 20.67 -20.77
CA GLY A 447 13.54 20.18 -22.11
C GLY A 447 13.22 21.22 -23.17
N LEU A 448 13.02 20.71 -24.38
CA LEU A 448 12.63 21.47 -25.56
C LEU A 448 11.16 21.22 -25.91
N VAL A 449 10.46 22.27 -26.34
CA VAL A 449 9.08 22.20 -26.81
C VAL A 449 9.03 22.56 -28.29
N PHE A 450 8.58 21.62 -29.12
CA PHE A 450 8.42 21.79 -30.57
C PHE A 450 6.95 21.88 -30.95
N GLU A 451 6.57 23.01 -31.54
CA GLU A 451 5.22 23.19 -32.09
C GLU A 451 5.18 22.72 -33.54
N LEU A 452 4.49 21.62 -33.81
CA LEU A 452 4.23 21.08 -35.14
C LEU A 452 2.92 21.66 -35.70
N ASN A 453 3.01 22.86 -36.28
CA ASN A 453 1.90 23.52 -36.96
C ASN A 453 1.93 23.22 -38.45
N VAL A 454 1.51 22.00 -38.80
CA VAL A 454 1.56 21.46 -40.16
C VAL A 454 0.19 20.91 -40.56
N PRO A 455 -0.19 20.94 -41.86
CA PRO A 455 -1.36 20.22 -42.33
C PRO A 455 -1.24 18.72 -42.00
N GLY A 456 -2.36 18.10 -41.63
CA GLY A 456 -2.40 16.68 -41.31
C GLY A 456 -2.00 15.79 -42.50
N TYR A 457 -1.37 14.65 -42.19
CA TYR A 457 -0.95 13.64 -43.17
C TYR A 457 -2.02 12.57 -43.47
N ARG A 458 -3.09 12.49 -42.64
CA ARG A 458 -4.13 11.47 -42.77
C ARG A 458 -5.10 11.78 -43.91
#